data_AF-A0A951TEL6-F1
#
_entry.id   AF-A0A951TEL6-F1
#
_cell.length_a   1.000
_cell.length_b   1.000
_cell.length_c   1.000
_cell.angle_alpha   90.00
_cell.angle_beta   90.00
_cell.angle_gamma   90.00
#
_symmetry.space_group_name_H-M   'P 1'
#
loop_
_entity.id
_entity.type
_entity.pdbx_description
1 polymer ?
#
loop_
_entity_poly.entity_id
_entity_poly.type
_entity_poly.pdbx_seq_one_letter_code
_entity_poly.pdbx_strand_id
1 'polypeptide(L)'
;MTGFRTVPGWRFIVFPGVAILLGWGLRGFIGGGPYGAMIPGAMMALCLSLLLGHGPRFAAVLAAFAAAGIGFGGEVTYGQTIGFLREADTRGWGLLGLALKGGVWGLLGGAALGAGLDQRRYARKDLAMAFIVGMAAFYIGWQLINAPKLIYFSDRLDSPREESWAGLLFAALGMLGWLWAKRDRTRSFMPGHFALWGLAGGWLGFGGGALWMAYGPMLPVPQRWFGWWKMMEFSFGLLLGVFWGGCALRHRRALEAEAAETRGEGNALERSVWVEAALAAGLLVAVYGVVTWLYGALETAAGAHPNQHDGLLELARMADNFVVVGGLLAVLALYRPALAWQIAVTATFCHVMIDFVDDLPTENSLSLPVPPLAALLALSMAAMIAGVAALSRRGSTVRPMFLLLTWACMAVALPKPFVNPAYLSPDPAALARAGGWLGLVVEKMPGQLVVHAIFLVSAVAVTALSKDNGQWTMDNG
;
A
#
# COMPACT_ATOMS: atom_id res chain seq x y z
N MET A 1 11.49 -35.18 -19.00
CA MET A 1 12.20 -33.90 -18.80
C MET A 1 11.16 -32.80 -18.80
N THR A 2 10.81 -32.27 -17.64
CA THR A 2 9.76 -31.26 -17.47
C THR A 2 10.29 -29.88 -17.84
N GLY A 3 9.87 -29.36 -18.99
CA GLY A 3 10.30 -28.06 -19.49
C GLY A 3 9.52 -26.93 -18.84
N PHE A 4 10.18 -26.15 -17.99
CA PHE A 4 9.61 -24.90 -17.48
C PHE A 4 9.44 -23.92 -18.64
N ARG A 5 8.21 -23.46 -18.89
CA ARG A 5 8.00 -22.35 -19.82
C ARG A 5 8.42 -21.07 -19.09
N THR A 6 9.63 -20.58 -19.39
CA THR A 6 10.15 -19.36 -18.79
C THR A 6 9.17 -18.21 -19.00
N VAL A 7 8.77 -17.54 -17.92
CA VAL A 7 7.90 -16.36 -18.01
C VAL A 7 8.61 -15.29 -18.86
N PRO A 8 7.97 -14.76 -19.92
CA PRO A 8 8.57 -13.73 -20.76
C PRO A 8 9.01 -12.51 -19.95
N GLY A 9 10.22 -11.98 -20.23
CA GLY A 9 10.81 -10.89 -19.44
C GLY A 9 9.93 -9.63 -19.37
N TRP A 10 9.19 -9.31 -20.43
CA TRP A 10 8.29 -8.15 -20.44
C TRP A 10 7.18 -8.24 -19.39
N ARG A 11 6.76 -9.45 -18.98
CA ARG A 11 5.72 -9.62 -17.94
C ARG A 11 6.21 -9.14 -16.58
N PHE A 12 7.51 -9.25 -16.29
CA PHE A 12 8.11 -8.68 -15.09
C PHE A 12 8.08 -7.15 -15.07
N ILE A 13 7.85 -6.49 -16.20
CA ILE A 13 7.73 -5.03 -16.26
C ILE A 13 6.26 -4.62 -16.26
N VAL A 14 5.47 -5.17 -17.18
CA VAL A 14 4.09 -4.74 -17.41
C VAL A 14 3.18 -5.16 -16.26
N PHE A 15 3.29 -6.40 -15.76
CA PHE A 15 2.35 -6.88 -14.75
C PHE A 15 2.53 -6.15 -13.41
N PRO A 16 3.75 -6.03 -12.84
CA PRO A 16 3.98 -5.19 -11.67
C PRO A 16 3.63 -3.72 -11.91
N GLY A 17 4.02 -3.15 -13.06
CA GLY A 17 3.71 -1.76 -13.39
C GLY A 17 2.21 -1.46 -13.35
N VAL A 18 1.38 -2.27 -14.03
CA VAL A 18 -0.08 -2.08 -14.07
C VAL A 18 -0.72 -2.41 -12.71
N ALA A 19 -0.20 -3.41 -11.99
CA ALA A 19 -0.71 -3.75 -10.66
C ALA A 19 -0.52 -2.62 -9.65
N ILE A 20 0.65 -1.97 -9.65
CA ILE A 20 0.93 -0.85 -8.75
C ILE A 20 0.29 0.44 -9.23
N LEU A 21 0.17 0.67 -10.55
CA LEU A 21 -0.69 1.75 -11.08
C LEU A 21 -2.11 1.64 -10.51
N LEU A 22 -2.71 0.45 -10.60
CA LEU A 22 -4.05 0.21 -10.06
C LEU A 22 -4.08 0.38 -8.54
N GLY A 23 -3.17 -0.28 -7.81
CA GLY A 23 -3.14 -0.24 -6.35
C GLY A 23 -2.93 1.18 -5.80
N TRP A 24 -2.04 1.96 -6.41
CA TRP A 24 -1.80 3.35 -6.01
C TRP A 24 -2.97 4.26 -6.36
N GLY A 25 -3.55 4.06 -7.54
CA GLY A 25 -4.75 4.77 -7.96
C GLY A 25 -5.94 4.49 -7.05
N LEU A 26 -6.14 3.23 -6.64
CA LEU A 26 -7.18 2.85 -5.68
C LEU A 26 -6.92 3.47 -4.32
N ARG A 27 -5.68 3.38 -3.81
CA ARG A 27 -5.28 4.02 -2.55
C ARG A 27 -5.76 5.46 -2.50
N GLY A 28 -5.34 6.31 -3.43
CA GLY A 28 -5.77 7.73 -3.44
C GLY A 28 -7.25 7.98 -3.77
N PHE A 29 -8.11 6.97 -3.76
CA PHE A 29 -9.53 7.06 -4.07
C PHE A 29 -10.42 6.47 -2.97
N ILE A 30 -10.01 5.35 -2.38
CA ILE A 30 -10.77 4.59 -1.37
C ILE A 30 -10.00 4.34 -0.06
N GLY A 31 -8.78 4.85 0.08
CA GLY A 31 -7.97 4.62 1.28
C GLY A 31 -6.84 5.65 1.46
N GLY A 32 -6.99 6.52 2.43
CA GLY A 32 -5.99 7.52 2.79
C GLY A 32 -4.75 6.92 3.48
N GLY A 33 -3.76 7.79 3.71
CA GLY A 33 -2.70 7.53 4.68
C GLY A 33 -1.83 6.27 4.46
N PRO A 34 -1.29 5.71 5.55
CA PRO A 34 -0.44 4.51 5.58
C PRO A 34 -1.15 3.21 5.17
N TYR A 35 -2.37 3.00 5.67
CA TYR A 35 -3.07 1.75 5.46
C TYR A 35 -3.59 1.58 4.03
N GLY A 36 -4.05 2.66 3.37
CA GLY A 36 -4.37 2.60 1.94
C GLY A 36 -3.15 2.22 1.09
N ALA A 37 -1.95 2.63 1.50
CA ALA A 37 -0.70 2.27 0.82
C ALA A 37 -0.30 0.79 1.00
N MET A 38 -0.98 0.04 1.87
CA MET A 38 -0.85 -1.41 1.93
C MET A 38 -1.39 -2.10 0.67
N ILE A 39 -2.38 -1.51 -0.03
CA ILE A 39 -2.96 -2.06 -1.28
C ILE A 39 -1.86 -2.33 -2.33
N PRO A 40 -1.11 -1.32 -2.80
CA PRO A 40 -0.05 -1.54 -3.77
C PRO A 40 1.05 -2.46 -3.22
N GLY A 41 1.35 -2.43 -1.91
CA GLY A 41 2.32 -3.33 -1.28
C GLY A 41 1.96 -4.80 -1.43
N ALA A 42 0.75 -5.18 -1.01
CA ALA A 42 0.26 -6.53 -1.16
C ALA A 42 0.15 -6.95 -2.63
N MET A 43 -0.35 -6.07 -3.51
CA MET A 43 -0.43 -6.34 -4.94
C MET A 43 0.95 -6.60 -5.58
N MET A 44 1.99 -5.86 -5.18
CA MET A 44 3.36 -6.05 -5.68
C MET A 44 3.87 -7.45 -5.35
N ALA A 45 3.79 -7.82 -4.07
CA ALA A 45 4.27 -9.09 -3.57
C ALA A 45 3.55 -10.28 -4.20
N LEU A 46 2.23 -10.17 -4.37
CA LEU A 46 1.44 -11.23 -5.00
C LEU A 46 1.70 -11.33 -6.50
N CYS A 47 1.87 -10.19 -7.17
CA CYS A 47 2.30 -10.16 -8.57
C CYS A 47 3.65 -10.86 -8.77
N LEU A 48 4.67 -10.53 -7.96
CA LEU A 48 5.97 -11.21 -8.01
C LEU A 48 5.87 -12.69 -7.65
N SER A 49 5.03 -13.04 -6.66
CA SER A 49 4.82 -14.43 -6.28
C SER A 49 4.18 -15.26 -7.38
N LEU A 50 3.28 -14.66 -8.16
CA LEU A 50 2.71 -15.30 -9.35
C LEU A 50 3.78 -15.47 -10.44
N LEU A 51 4.58 -14.44 -10.71
CA LEU A 51 5.64 -14.47 -11.72
C LEU A 51 6.75 -15.48 -11.42
N LEU A 52 7.15 -15.59 -10.16
CA LEU A 52 8.24 -16.47 -9.70
C LEU A 52 7.74 -17.87 -9.30
N GLY A 53 6.43 -18.02 -9.07
CA GLY A 53 5.81 -19.26 -8.61
C GLY A 53 6.20 -19.62 -7.18
N HIS A 54 6.09 -18.65 -6.26
CA HIS A 54 6.30 -18.90 -4.83
C HIS A 54 5.19 -19.76 -4.24
N GLY A 55 5.53 -20.57 -3.23
CA GLY A 55 4.56 -21.29 -2.42
C GLY A 55 3.64 -20.35 -1.60
N PRO A 56 2.42 -20.78 -1.25
CA PRO A 56 1.44 -19.94 -0.54
C PRO A 56 1.95 -19.31 0.76
N ARG A 57 2.66 -20.09 1.59
CA ARG A 57 3.19 -19.59 2.87
C ARG A 57 4.22 -18.48 2.69
N PHE A 58 5.16 -18.69 1.77
CA PHE A 58 6.17 -17.70 1.43
C PHE A 58 5.52 -16.42 0.88
N ALA A 59 4.58 -16.57 -0.05
CA ALA A 59 3.84 -15.47 -0.65
C ALA A 59 3.05 -14.67 0.39
N ALA A 60 2.46 -15.32 1.40
CA ALA A 60 1.72 -14.66 2.47
C ALA A 60 2.62 -13.72 3.29
N VAL A 61 3.77 -14.21 3.74
CA VAL A 61 4.71 -13.41 4.53
C VAL A 61 5.33 -12.30 3.68
N LEU A 62 5.69 -12.59 2.44
CA LEU A 62 6.16 -11.60 1.48
C LEU A 62 5.11 -10.49 1.27
N ALA A 63 3.83 -10.85 1.13
CA ALA A 63 2.74 -9.90 0.98
C ALA A 63 2.53 -9.04 2.22
N ALA A 64 2.65 -9.62 3.42
CA ALA A 64 2.57 -8.86 4.66
C ALA A 64 3.75 -7.87 4.80
N PHE A 65 4.96 -8.30 4.46
CA PHE A 65 6.16 -7.45 4.48
C PHE A 65 6.03 -6.30 3.49
N ALA A 66 5.58 -6.57 2.27
CA ALA A 66 5.39 -5.54 1.25
C ALA A 66 4.23 -4.59 1.59
N ALA A 67 3.11 -5.11 2.11
CA ALA A 67 1.98 -4.30 2.59
C ALA A 67 2.43 -3.33 3.68
N ALA A 68 3.09 -3.82 4.73
CA ALA A 68 3.63 -2.99 5.80
C ALA A 68 4.70 -2.00 5.28
N GLY A 69 5.66 -2.51 4.50
CA GLY A 69 6.78 -1.73 3.99
C GLY A 69 6.39 -0.55 3.10
N ILE A 70 5.43 -0.76 2.19
CA ILE A 70 4.88 0.34 1.40
C ILE A 70 3.95 1.20 2.26
N GLY A 71 3.20 0.60 3.18
CA GLY A 71 2.35 1.33 4.12
C GLY A 71 3.13 2.34 4.97
N PHE A 72 4.36 2.04 5.37
CA PHE A 72 5.25 2.96 6.11
C PHE A 72 5.36 4.32 5.45
N GLY A 73 5.47 4.38 4.12
CA GLY A 73 5.61 5.66 3.45
C GLY A 73 4.33 6.50 3.41
N GLY A 74 3.16 5.94 3.74
CA GLY A 74 1.94 6.73 3.85
C GLY A 74 1.92 7.65 5.08
N GLU A 75 2.90 7.51 5.98
CA GLU A 75 3.23 8.49 7.02
C GLU A 75 3.83 9.78 6.46
N VAL A 76 4.34 9.75 5.22
CA VAL A 76 4.98 10.91 4.63
C VAL A 76 3.92 11.96 4.32
N THR A 77 4.03 13.12 4.97
CA THR A 77 3.18 14.26 4.69
C THR A 77 3.70 14.99 3.45
N TYR A 78 2.84 15.19 2.45
CA TYR A 78 3.25 15.86 1.20
C TYR A 78 2.17 16.79 0.63
N GLY A 79 1.02 16.93 1.29
CA GLY A 79 -0.06 17.80 0.81
C GLY A 79 0.38 19.26 0.64
N GLN A 80 1.14 19.80 1.61
CA GLN A 80 1.70 21.15 1.51
C GLN A 80 2.82 21.26 0.47
N THR A 81 3.65 20.20 0.31
CA THR A 81 4.66 20.15 -0.75
C THR A 81 4.04 20.25 -2.15
N ILE A 82 2.85 19.68 -2.34
CA ILE A 82 2.08 19.82 -3.58
C ILE A 82 1.56 21.25 -3.75
N GLY A 83 1.24 21.94 -2.65
CA GLY A 83 0.90 23.37 -2.66
C GLY A 83 1.98 24.23 -3.34
N PHE A 84 3.26 23.93 -3.08
CA PHE A 84 4.39 24.63 -3.73
C PHE A 84 4.45 24.46 -5.25
N LEU A 85 3.78 23.47 -5.84
CA LEU A 85 3.75 23.33 -7.30
C LEU A 85 2.91 24.42 -7.98
N ARG A 86 1.99 25.04 -7.24
CA ARG A 86 1.06 26.04 -7.77
C ARG A 86 1.76 27.37 -8.05
N GLU A 87 2.70 27.76 -7.20
CA GLU A 87 3.43 29.01 -7.34
C GLU A 87 4.73 28.83 -8.13
N ALA A 88 5.00 29.72 -9.09
CA ALA A 88 6.18 29.60 -9.95
C ALA A 88 7.49 29.61 -9.17
N ASP A 89 7.60 30.45 -8.15
CA ASP A 89 8.82 30.66 -7.37
C ASP A 89 9.16 29.48 -6.45
N THR A 90 8.16 28.71 -6.01
CA THR A 90 8.35 27.55 -5.10
C THR A 90 8.25 26.20 -5.81
N ARG A 91 7.87 26.19 -7.09
CA ARG A 91 7.66 24.97 -7.89
C ARG A 91 8.88 24.05 -7.91
N GLY A 92 10.07 24.60 -8.09
CA GLY A 92 11.31 23.80 -8.10
C GLY A 92 11.54 23.07 -6.77
N TRP A 93 11.26 23.74 -5.65
CA TRP A 93 11.35 23.15 -4.31
C TRP A 93 10.27 22.10 -4.07
N GLY A 94 9.04 22.34 -4.53
CA GLY A 94 7.96 21.37 -4.50
C GLY A 94 8.28 20.10 -5.30
N LEU A 95 8.82 20.24 -6.52
CA LEU A 95 9.22 19.11 -7.36
C LEU A 95 10.35 18.29 -6.70
N LEU A 96 11.36 18.95 -6.17
CA LEU A 96 12.45 18.29 -5.44
C LEU A 96 11.94 17.57 -4.19
N GLY A 97 11.08 18.23 -3.41
CA GLY A 97 10.50 17.66 -2.19
C GLY A 97 9.67 16.41 -2.48
N LEU A 98 8.86 16.41 -3.53
CA LEU A 98 8.09 15.23 -3.94
C LEU A 98 8.96 14.11 -4.48
N ALA A 99 9.98 14.44 -5.28
CA ALA A 99 10.93 13.45 -5.76
C ALA A 99 11.68 12.78 -4.59
N LEU A 100 12.14 13.56 -3.61
CA LEU A 100 12.80 13.05 -2.42
C LEU A 100 11.86 12.17 -1.58
N LYS A 101 10.66 12.67 -1.27
CA LYS A 101 9.65 11.93 -0.49
C LYS A 101 9.28 10.61 -1.17
N GLY A 102 9.06 10.64 -2.49
CA GLY A 102 8.79 9.44 -3.28
C GLY A 102 9.96 8.47 -3.32
N GLY A 103 11.18 8.97 -3.47
CA GLY A 103 12.39 8.17 -3.42
C GLY A 103 12.55 7.46 -2.08
N VAL A 104 12.39 8.17 -0.97
CA VAL A 104 12.47 7.58 0.37
C VAL A 104 11.37 6.54 0.60
N TRP A 105 10.15 6.82 0.15
CA TRP A 105 9.04 5.87 0.20
C TRP A 105 9.39 4.57 -0.53
N GLY A 106 9.86 4.68 -1.79
CA GLY A 106 10.29 3.54 -2.58
C GLY A 106 11.50 2.81 -1.98
N LEU A 107 12.43 3.53 -1.36
CA LEU A 107 13.60 2.96 -0.67
C LEU A 107 13.18 2.02 0.47
N LEU A 108 12.34 2.51 1.38
CA LEU A 108 11.88 1.74 2.53
C LEU A 108 10.96 0.58 2.11
N GLY A 109 10.00 0.84 1.23
CA GLY A 109 9.12 -0.19 0.69
C GLY A 109 9.90 -1.28 -0.07
N GLY A 110 10.91 -0.89 -0.83
CA GLY A 110 11.80 -1.79 -1.55
C GLY A 110 12.68 -2.62 -0.60
N ALA A 111 13.17 -2.02 0.48
CA ALA A 111 13.94 -2.74 1.48
C ALA A 111 13.10 -3.84 2.16
N ALA A 112 11.84 -3.55 2.50
CA ALA A 112 10.94 -4.52 3.13
C ALA A 112 10.50 -5.61 2.14
N LEU A 113 10.19 -5.24 0.89
CA LEU A 113 9.89 -6.18 -0.18
C LEU A 113 11.06 -7.14 -0.44
N GLY A 114 12.29 -6.60 -0.54
CA GLY A 114 13.50 -7.39 -0.73
C GLY A 114 13.82 -8.27 0.48
N ALA A 115 13.53 -7.82 1.71
CA ALA A 115 13.64 -8.65 2.92
C ALA A 115 12.64 -9.81 2.90
N GLY A 116 11.43 -9.59 2.39
CA GLY A 116 10.44 -10.66 2.18
C GLY A 116 10.86 -11.65 1.10
N LEU A 117 11.54 -11.19 0.04
CA LEU A 117 12.04 -12.04 -1.05
C LEU A 117 13.25 -12.89 -0.64
N ASP A 118 14.07 -12.40 0.31
CA ASP A 118 15.21 -13.12 0.88
C ASP A 118 14.89 -13.74 2.27
N GLN A 119 13.60 -13.87 2.65
CA GLN A 119 13.21 -14.19 4.03
C GLN A 119 13.72 -15.55 4.54
N ARG A 120 14.05 -16.51 3.65
CA ARG A 120 14.63 -17.81 4.04
C ARG A 120 16.13 -17.75 4.27
N ARG A 121 16.79 -16.69 3.80
CA ARG A 121 18.25 -16.51 3.90
C ARG A 121 18.70 -15.86 5.20
N TYR A 122 17.76 -15.27 5.93
CA TYR A 122 18.01 -14.67 7.24
C TYR A 122 17.35 -15.51 8.32
N ALA A 123 17.96 -15.54 9.51
CA ALA A 123 17.25 -16.07 10.67
C ALA A 123 16.04 -15.19 10.98
N ARG A 124 14.93 -15.79 11.42
CA ARG A 124 13.69 -15.04 11.75
C ARG A 124 13.94 -13.92 12.75
N LYS A 125 14.81 -14.15 13.73
CA LYS A 125 15.20 -13.12 14.71
C LYS A 125 15.86 -11.91 14.04
N ASP A 126 16.66 -12.12 13.00
CA ASP A 126 17.38 -11.03 12.33
C ASP A 126 16.43 -10.22 11.44
N LEU A 127 15.45 -10.86 10.81
CA LEU A 127 14.36 -10.15 10.11
C LEU A 127 13.51 -9.34 11.08
N ALA A 128 13.14 -9.91 12.23
CA ALA A 128 12.36 -9.21 13.24
C ALA A 128 13.14 -8.00 13.81
N MET A 129 14.42 -8.19 14.12
CA MET A 129 15.31 -7.12 14.56
C MET A 129 15.48 -6.04 13.48
N ALA A 130 15.48 -6.38 12.20
CA ALA A 130 15.54 -5.38 11.14
C ALA A 130 14.37 -4.40 11.19
N PHE A 131 13.14 -4.89 11.43
CA PHE A 131 11.97 -4.02 11.63
C PHE A 131 12.08 -3.20 12.93
N ILE A 132 12.50 -3.81 14.05
CA ILE A 132 12.67 -3.11 15.33
C ILE A 132 13.71 -1.99 15.22
N VAL A 133 14.86 -2.27 14.59
CA VAL A 133 15.91 -1.28 14.32
C VAL A 133 15.38 -0.20 13.38
N GLY A 134 14.60 -0.56 12.36
CA GLY A 134 13.93 0.40 11.48
C GLY A 134 12.99 1.34 12.23
N MET A 135 12.16 0.83 13.15
CA MET A 135 11.30 1.65 14.01
C MET A 135 12.11 2.61 14.87
N ALA A 136 13.17 2.13 15.54
CA ALA A 136 14.01 2.99 16.37
C ALA A 136 14.71 4.07 15.52
N ALA A 137 15.24 3.69 14.36
CA ALA A 137 15.92 4.60 13.44
C ALA A 137 14.96 5.65 12.86
N PHE A 138 13.68 5.32 12.65
CA PHE A 138 12.66 6.28 12.25
C PHE A 138 12.62 7.50 13.18
N TYR A 139 12.56 7.26 14.49
CA TYR A 139 12.52 8.34 15.48
C TYR A 139 13.81 9.14 15.51
N ILE A 140 14.96 8.49 15.34
CA ILE A 140 16.24 9.19 15.24
C ILE A 140 16.23 10.14 14.04
N GLY A 141 15.83 9.67 12.85
CA GLY A 141 15.77 10.52 11.65
C GLY A 141 14.77 11.67 11.77
N TRP A 142 13.60 11.38 12.36
CA TRP A 142 12.58 12.39 12.59
C TRP A 142 13.06 13.49 13.56
N GLN A 143 13.59 13.10 14.72
CA GLN A 143 14.09 14.03 15.75
C GLN A 143 15.30 14.84 15.27
N LEU A 144 16.19 14.25 14.46
CA LEU A 144 17.41 14.95 14.01
C LEU A 144 17.16 15.93 12.86
N ILE A 145 16.18 15.67 11.99
CA ILE A 145 16.01 16.44 10.73
C ILE A 145 14.63 17.06 10.61
N ASN A 146 13.56 16.29 10.80
CA ASN A 146 12.21 16.77 10.53
C ASN A 146 11.65 17.65 11.63
N ALA A 147 11.73 17.22 12.89
CA ALA A 147 11.28 17.99 14.05
C ALA A 147 11.96 19.38 14.15
N PRO A 148 13.31 19.49 14.02
CA PRO A 148 13.98 20.80 13.94
C PRO A 148 13.83 21.50 12.59
N LYS A 149 13.12 20.92 11.62
CA LYS A 149 12.85 21.46 10.28
C LYS A 149 14.12 21.87 9.51
N LEU A 150 15.23 21.15 9.67
CA LEU A 150 16.52 21.48 9.04
C LEU A 150 16.39 21.55 7.50
N ILE A 151 15.77 20.51 6.92
CA ILE A 151 15.34 20.48 5.53
C ILE A 151 13.84 20.21 5.54
N TYR A 152 13.08 21.11 4.94
CA TYR A 152 11.63 21.13 5.12
C TYR A 152 10.93 21.50 3.82
N PHE A 153 9.96 20.66 3.44
CA PHE A 153 9.23 20.75 2.17
C PHE A 153 7.76 21.13 2.38
N SER A 154 7.48 21.84 3.46
CA SER A 154 6.15 22.26 3.89
C SER A 154 6.20 23.73 4.35
N ASP A 155 5.05 24.32 4.66
CA ASP A 155 4.99 25.73 5.09
C ASP A 155 5.63 25.90 6.47
N ARG A 156 6.67 26.74 6.59
CA ARG A 156 7.38 26.93 7.87
C ARG A 156 6.69 27.90 8.83
N LEU A 157 5.91 28.85 8.31
CA LEU A 157 5.56 30.08 9.00
C LEU A 157 4.09 30.12 9.40
N ASP A 158 3.18 29.84 8.46
CA ASP A 158 1.75 30.12 8.67
C ASP A 158 0.97 28.89 9.13
N SER A 159 1.40 27.69 8.76
CA SER A 159 0.74 26.43 9.15
C SER A 159 1.71 25.24 9.09
N PRO A 160 2.70 25.16 10.00
CA PRO A 160 3.70 24.11 9.97
C PRO A 160 3.09 22.73 10.20
N ARG A 161 3.22 21.86 9.18
CA ARG A 161 2.85 20.44 9.26
C ARG A 161 4.05 19.59 9.64
N GLU A 162 3.84 18.60 10.49
CA GLU A 162 4.91 17.64 10.80
C GLU A 162 5.30 16.87 9.53
N GLU A 163 6.60 16.75 9.29
CA GLU A 163 7.17 15.92 8.22
C GLU A 163 7.82 14.68 8.81
N SER A 164 7.84 13.58 8.07
CA SER A 164 8.40 12.29 8.54
C SER A 164 9.36 11.65 7.53
N TRP A 165 9.68 12.34 6.43
CA TRP A 165 10.48 11.77 5.34
C TRP A 165 11.89 11.38 5.79
N ALA A 166 12.51 12.12 6.71
CA ALA A 166 13.85 11.79 7.20
C ALA A 166 13.78 10.61 8.17
N GLY A 167 12.72 10.51 8.96
CA GLY A 167 12.43 9.31 9.74
C GLY A 167 12.34 8.07 8.85
N LEU A 168 11.55 8.12 7.78
CA LEU A 168 11.44 6.99 6.85
C LEU A 168 12.77 6.63 6.18
N LEU A 169 13.60 7.63 5.85
CA LEU A 169 14.94 7.40 5.32
C LEU A 169 15.80 6.65 6.33
N PHE A 170 15.83 7.09 7.57
CA PHE A 170 16.60 6.42 8.63
C PHE A 170 16.06 5.04 8.94
N ALA A 171 14.75 4.84 8.89
CA ALA A 171 14.13 3.51 9.02
C ALA A 171 14.66 2.54 7.95
N ALA A 172 14.72 3.00 6.69
CA ALA A 172 15.26 2.22 5.59
C ALA A 172 16.74 1.91 5.80
N LEU A 173 17.55 2.91 6.16
CA LEU A 173 18.98 2.76 6.40
C LEU A 173 19.29 1.84 7.59
N GLY A 174 18.53 1.95 8.69
CA GLY A 174 18.67 1.10 9.86
C GLY A 174 18.33 -0.36 9.53
N MET A 175 17.21 -0.58 8.85
CA MET A 175 16.79 -1.92 8.42
C MET A 175 17.81 -2.55 7.45
N LEU A 176 18.25 -1.79 6.44
CA LEU A 176 19.25 -2.25 5.47
C LEU A 176 20.61 -2.50 6.13
N GLY A 177 21.05 -1.62 7.04
CA GLY A 177 22.30 -1.75 7.76
C GLY A 177 22.33 -3.02 8.61
N TRP A 178 21.23 -3.30 9.33
CA TRP A 178 21.09 -4.53 10.11
C TRP A 178 21.15 -5.77 9.22
N LEU A 179 20.33 -5.83 8.16
CA LEU A 179 20.32 -6.98 7.24
C LEU A 179 21.65 -7.14 6.52
N TRP A 180 22.30 -6.05 6.12
CA TRP A 180 23.62 -6.07 5.50
C TRP A 180 24.68 -6.67 6.42
N ALA A 181 24.62 -6.38 7.73
CA ALA A 181 25.53 -6.94 8.71
C ALA A 181 25.30 -8.44 8.96
N LYS A 182 24.07 -8.92 8.76
CA LYS A 182 23.67 -10.33 8.98
C LYS A 182 23.66 -11.19 7.71
N ARG A 183 23.93 -10.61 6.55
CA ARG A 183 23.82 -11.30 5.27
C ARG A 183 24.87 -12.39 5.09
N ASP A 184 24.51 -13.38 4.29
CA ASP A 184 25.48 -14.23 3.61
C ASP A 184 26.21 -13.42 2.52
N ARG A 185 27.53 -13.27 2.65
CA ARG A 185 28.37 -12.49 1.72
C ARG A 185 28.57 -13.17 0.37
N THR A 186 28.23 -14.44 0.23
CA THR A 186 28.36 -15.18 -1.03
C THR A 186 27.18 -14.95 -1.98
N ARG A 187 26.08 -14.37 -1.47
CA ARG A 187 24.85 -14.15 -2.22
C ARG A 187 24.59 -12.66 -2.45
N SER A 188 23.79 -12.38 -3.48
CA SER A 188 23.33 -11.02 -3.77
C SER A 188 22.37 -10.53 -2.68
N PHE A 189 22.56 -9.29 -2.24
CA PHE A 189 21.78 -8.66 -1.18
C PHE A 189 20.44 -8.11 -1.70
N MET A 190 19.37 -8.93 -1.77
CA MET A 190 18.10 -8.48 -2.37
C MET A 190 17.46 -7.27 -1.68
N PRO A 191 17.48 -7.14 -0.33
CA PRO A 191 16.94 -5.95 0.34
C PRO A 191 17.54 -4.65 -0.22
N GLY A 192 18.86 -4.60 -0.40
CA GLY A 192 19.54 -3.43 -0.97
C GLY A 192 19.21 -3.18 -2.44
N HIS A 193 19.13 -4.23 -3.27
CA HIS A 193 18.78 -4.05 -4.68
C HIS A 193 17.35 -3.51 -4.84
N PHE A 194 16.37 -4.12 -4.17
CA PHE A 194 14.99 -3.64 -4.24
C PHE A 194 14.82 -2.25 -3.62
N ALA A 195 15.57 -1.92 -2.58
CA ALA A 195 15.60 -0.57 -2.02
C ALA A 195 16.12 0.45 -3.04
N LEU A 196 17.25 0.19 -3.70
CA LEU A 196 17.83 1.13 -4.69
C LEU A 196 16.94 1.31 -5.93
N TRP A 197 16.36 0.22 -6.43
CA TRP A 197 15.40 0.30 -7.54
C TRP A 197 14.12 1.01 -7.11
N GLY A 198 13.66 0.77 -5.88
CA GLY A 198 12.54 1.50 -5.29
C GLY A 198 12.81 2.99 -5.12
N LEU A 199 14.02 3.37 -4.68
CA LEU A 199 14.47 4.75 -4.60
C LEU A 199 14.36 5.44 -5.96
N ALA A 200 14.89 4.82 -7.01
CA ALA A 200 14.82 5.36 -8.37
C ALA A 200 13.38 5.43 -8.90
N GLY A 201 12.62 4.35 -8.74
CA GLY A 201 11.21 4.26 -9.18
C GLY A 201 10.31 5.25 -8.45
N GLY A 202 10.51 5.43 -7.15
CA GLY A 202 9.77 6.39 -6.35
C GLY A 202 10.16 7.84 -6.61
N TRP A 203 11.45 8.12 -6.83
CA TRP A 203 11.93 9.46 -7.20
C TRP A 203 11.36 9.90 -8.54
N LEU A 204 11.51 9.06 -9.57
CA LEU A 204 10.98 9.33 -10.90
C LEU A 204 9.45 9.28 -10.93
N GLY A 205 8.86 8.35 -10.18
CA GLY A 205 7.42 8.20 -10.04
C GLY A 205 6.76 9.46 -9.48
N PHE A 206 7.26 9.95 -8.34
CA PHE A 206 6.55 10.99 -7.60
C PHE A 206 6.99 12.35 -8.11
N GLY A 207 8.30 12.55 -8.31
CA GLY A 207 8.84 13.76 -8.91
C GLY A 207 8.40 13.95 -10.36
N GLY A 208 8.48 12.90 -11.18
CA GLY A 208 8.00 12.94 -12.57
C GLY A 208 6.48 13.02 -12.64
N GLY A 209 5.76 12.28 -11.80
CA GLY A 209 4.30 12.39 -11.70
C GLY A 209 3.85 13.80 -11.27
N ALA A 210 4.62 14.50 -10.44
CA ALA A 210 4.34 15.87 -10.03
C ALA A 210 4.38 16.87 -11.19
N LEU A 211 5.00 16.53 -12.34
CA LEU A 211 4.92 17.34 -13.55
C LEU A 211 3.48 17.45 -14.08
N TRP A 212 2.63 16.42 -13.89
CA TRP A 212 1.21 16.51 -14.21
C TRP A 212 0.52 17.59 -13.38
N MET A 213 0.86 17.70 -12.11
CA MET A 213 0.30 18.71 -11.21
C MET A 213 0.85 20.10 -11.51
N ALA A 214 2.14 20.21 -11.82
CA ALA A 214 2.81 21.47 -12.05
C ALA A 214 2.44 22.11 -13.41
N TYR A 215 2.30 21.29 -14.46
CA TYR A 215 2.16 21.77 -15.84
C TYR A 215 0.88 21.32 -16.54
N GLY A 216 0.18 20.30 -16.03
CA GLY A 216 -1.11 19.84 -16.59
C GLY A 216 -2.15 20.95 -16.74
N PRO A 217 -2.34 21.84 -15.75
CA PRO A 217 -3.24 22.99 -15.88
C PRO A 217 -2.89 23.97 -17.01
N MET A 218 -1.64 23.95 -17.51
CA MET A 218 -1.17 24.81 -18.60
C MET A 218 -1.35 24.16 -19.99
N LEU A 219 -1.70 22.87 -20.05
CA LEU A 219 -1.88 22.18 -21.31
C LEU A 219 -3.18 22.64 -22.02
N PRO A 220 -3.17 22.81 -23.35
CA PRO A 220 -4.34 23.22 -24.13
C PRO A 220 -5.31 22.04 -24.35
N VAL A 221 -5.76 21.42 -23.26
CA VAL A 221 -6.67 20.26 -23.26
C VAL A 221 -7.94 20.56 -22.46
N PRO A 222 -9.04 19.80 -22.67
CA PRO A 222 -10.26 19.96 -21.88
C PRO A 222 -10.06 19.63 -20.39
N GLN A 223 -9.68 20.62 -19.58
CA GLN A 223 -9.24 20.47 -18.19
C GLN A 223 -10.18 19.63 -17.30
N ARG A 224 -11.50 19.73 -17.50
CA ARG A 224 -12.51 18.96 -16.75
C ARG A 224 -12.38 17.43 -16.87
N TRP A 225 -11.72 16.93 -17.92
CA TRP A 225 -11.51 15.50 -18.16
C TRP A 225 -10.26 14.94 -17.48
N PHE A 226 -9.40 15.80 -16.91
CA PHE A 226 -8.11 15.39 -16.38
C PHE A 226 -7.98 15.74 -14.91
N GLY A 227 -8.12 14.72 -14.06
CA GLY A 227 -7.72 14.82 -12.66
C GLY A 227 -6.21 14.72 -12.53
N TRP A 228 -5.49 15.84 -12.65
CA TRP A 228 -4.01 15.89 -12.64
C TRP A 228 -3.39 15.22 -11.40
N TRP A 229 -4.07 15.28 -10.26
CA TRP A 229 -3.68 14.56 -9.05
C TRP A 229 -3.68 13.04 -9.26
N LYS A 230 -4.75 12.50 -9.84
CA LYS A 230 -4.84 11.06 -10.13
C LYS A 230 -3.83 10.65 -11.19
N MET A 231 -3.55 11.50 -12.17
CA MET A 231 -2.50 11.23 -13.17
C MET A 231 -1.11 11.11 -12.53
N MET A 232 -0.81 11.97 -11.54
CA MET A 232 0.39 11.85 -10.72
C MET A 232 0.41 10.52 -9.95
N GLU A 233 -0.68 10.16 -9.28
CA GLU A 233 -0.77 8.89 -8.53
C GLU A 233 -0.60 7.65 -9.41
N PHE A 234 -1.23 7.63 -10.59
CA PHE A 234 -1.07 6.54 -11.55
C PHE A 234 0.37 6.44 -12.06
N SER A 235 1.01 7.57 -12.33
CA SER A 235 2.41 7.61 -12.80
C SER A 235 3.38 7.14 -11.74
N PHE A 236 3.16 7.55 -10.49
CA PHE A 236 3.95 7.07 -9.36
C PHE A 236 3.83 5.56 -9.21
N GLY A 237 2.60 5.04 -9.17
CA GLY A 237 2.38 3.61 -9.03
C GLY A 237 2.99 2.81 -10.18
N LEU A 238 2.78 3.26 -11.42
CA LEU A 238 3.33 2.62 -12.62
C LEU A 238 4.86 2.50 -12.56
N LEU A 239 5.54 3.62 -12.32
CA LEU A 239 7.00 3.66 -12.32
C LEU A 239 7.58 2.85 -11.16
N LEU A 240 6.98 2.94 -9.97
CA LEU A 240 7.43 2.14 -8.82
C LEU A 240 7.32 0.62 -9.12
N GLY A 241 6.18 0.19 -9.68
CA GLY A 241 5.98 -1.21 -10.09
C GLY A 241 6.94 -1.66 -11.19
N VAL A 242 7.18 -0.82 -12.21
CA VAL A 242 8.14 -1.08 -13.30
C VAL A 242 9.55 -1.28 -12.76
N PHE A 243 10.01 -0.45 -11.82
CA PHE A 243 11.36 -0.54 -11.29
C PHE A 243 11.55 -1.79 -10.42
N TRP A 244 10.63 -2.10 -9.50
CA TRP A 244 10.74 -3.35 -8.73
C TRP A 244 10.58 -4.60 -9.60
N GLY A 245 9.70 -4.53 -10.59
CA GLY A 245 9.56 -5.57 -11.61
C GLY A 245 10.85 -5.77 -12.41
N GLY A 246 11.51 -4.69 -12.82
CA GLY A 246 12.81 -4.69 -13.46
C GLY A 246 13.93 -5.25 -12.57
N CYS A 247 13.91 -4.93 -11.27
CA CYS A 247 14.81 -5.52 -10.28
C CYS A 247 14.62 -7.04 -10.19
N ALA A 248 13.37 -7.50 -10.12
CA ALA A 248 13.04 -8.93 -10.12
C ALA A 248 13.49 -9.61 -11.41
N LEU A 249 13.28 -8.98 -12.57
CA LEU A 249 13.74 -9.48 -13.87
C LEU A 249 15.27 -9.64 -13.90
N ARG A 250 16.00 -8.63 -13.41
CA ARG A 250 17.47 -8.65 -13.35
C ARG A 250 17.99 -9.78 -12.47
N HIS A 251 17.30 -10.10 -11.38
CA HIS A 251 17.70 -11.14 -10.43
C HIS A 251 16.89 -12.43 -10.57
N ARG A 252 16.16 -12.61 -11.69
CA ARG A 252 15.18 -13.70 -11.86
C ARG A 252 15.71 -15.07 -11.54
N ARG A 253 16.94 -15.39 -11.96
CA ARG A 253 17.54 -16.73 -11.75
C ARG A 253 17.70 -17.06 -10.27
N ALA A 254 18.14 -16.08 -9.49
CA ALA A 254 18.33 -16.24 -8.05
C ALA A 254 16.98 -16.35 -7.32
N LEU A 255 15.98 -15.59 -7.76
CA LEU A 255 14.63 -15.59 -7.17
C LEU A 255 13.84 -16.86 -7.55
N GLU A 256 13.95 -17.33 -8.79
CA GLU A 256 13.31 -18.57 -9.27
C GLU A 256 13.88 -19.81 -8.56
N ALA A 257 15.18 -19.83 -8.28
CA ALA A 257 15.82 -20.90 -7.52
C ALA A 257 15.25 -20.99 -6.09
N GLU A 258 15.10 -19.85 -5.41
CA GLU A 258 14.47 -19.79 -4.09
C GLU A 258 12.99 -20.16 -4.15
N ALA A 259 12.27 -19.68 -5.18
CA ALA A 259 10.88 -20.03 -5.38
C ALA A 259 10.67 -21.53 -5.52
N ALA A 260 11.54 -22.22 -6.25
CA ALA A 260 11.47 -23.68 -6.43
C ALA A 260 11.49 -24.43 -5.08
N GLU A 261 12.29 -23.97 -4.11
CA GLU A 261 12.35 -24.56 -2.77
C GLU A 261 11.09 -24.33 -1.92
N THR A 262 10.25 -23.36 -2.28
CA THR A 262 9.03 -23.01 -1.54
C THR A 262 7.79 -23.72 -2.08
N ARG A 263 7.82 -24.27 -3.30
CA ARG A 263 6.65 -24.87 -3.98
C ARG A 263 6.12 -26.12 -3.29
N GLY A 264 6.99 -26.87 -2.60
CA GLY A 264 6.61 -28.04 -1.82
C GLY A 264 6.11 -27.72 -0.41
N GLU A 265 6.16 -26.46 0.03
CA GLU A 265 5.58 -26.05 1.31
C GLU A 265 4.06 -26.07 1.17
N GLY A 266 3.43 -27.11 1.74
CA GLY A 266 1.97 -27.21 1.78
C GLY A 266 1.32 -26.00 2.45
N ASN A 267 0.00 -25.89 2.30
CA ASN A 267 -0.82 -24.96 3.08
C ASN A 267 -0.82 -25.38 4.55
N ALA A 268 0.26 -25.14 5.28
CA ALA A 268 0.38 -25.41 6.72
C ALA A 268 -0.41 -24.37 7.53
N LEU A 269 -1.70 -24.26 7.20
CA LEU A 269 -2.76 -23.59 7.94
C LEU A 269 -3.68 -24.69 8.49
N GLU A 270 -3.11 -25.66 9.21
CA GLU A 270 -3.80 -26.81 9.84
C GLU A 270 -4.77 -26.41 10.97
N ARG A 271 -5.07 -25.11 11.12
CA ARG A 271 -6.00 -24.60 12.14
C ARG A 271 -7.40 -24.49 11.57
N SER A 272 -8.38 -24.73 12.45
CA SER A 272 -9.80 -24.48 12.17
C SER A 272 -10.02 -23.06 11.63
N VAL A 273 -10.93 -22.92 10.64
CA VAL A 273 -11.37 -21.64 10.05
C VAL A 273 -11.75 -20.65 11.15
N TRP A 274 -12.42 -21.15 12.19
CA TRP A 274 -12.89 -20.34 13.32
C TRP A 274 -11.75 -19.77 14.16
N VAL A 275 -10.65 -20.51 14.32
CA VAL A 275 -9.48 -20.04 15.07
C VAL A 275 -8.74 -18.95 14.30
N GLU A 276 -8.57 -19.13 12.98
CA GLU A 276 -7.98 -18.10 12.12
C GLU A 276 -8.85 -16.84 12.09
N ALA A 277 -10.16 -17.00 11.93
CA ALA A 277 -11.12 -15.90 11.93
C ALA A 277 -11.15 -15.16 13.27
N ALA A 278 -11.13 -15.87 14.40
CA ALA A 278 -11.08 -15.27 15.73
C ALA A 278 -9.76 -14.51 15.96
N LEU A 279 -8.62 -15.05 15.52
CA LEU A 279 -7.34 -14.36 15.62
C LEU A 279 -7.29 -13.13 14.71
N ALA A 280 -7.87 -13.20 13.51
CA ALA A 280 -7.98 -12.06 12.61
C ALA A 280 -8.89 -10.97 13.21
N ALA A 281 -10.06 -11.33 13.74
CA ALA A 281 -10.95 -10.41 14.44
C ALA A 281 -10.25 -9.76 15.64
N GLY A 282 -9.58 -10.57 16.48
CA GLY A 282 -8.79 -10.07 17.61
C GLY A 282 -7.66 -9.14 17.19
N LEU A 283 -6.98 -9.42 16.07
CA LEU A 283 -5.98 -8.53 15.50
C LEU A 283 -6.58 -7.18 15.08
N LEU A 284 -7.72 -7.19 14.39
CA LEU A 284 -8.38 -5.95 13.96
C LEU A 284 -8.87 -5.14 15.17
N VAL A 285 -9.40 -5.80 16.20
CA VAL A 285 -9.76 -5.14 17.47
C VAL A 285 -8.52 -4.56 18.15
N ALA A 286 -7.38 -5.26 18.14
CA ALA A 286 -6.14 -4.73 18.70
C ALA A 286 -5.66 -3.50 17.92
N VAL A 287 -5.62 -3.57 16.59
CA VAL A 287 -5.13 -2.48 15.72
C VAL A 287 -6.06 -1.26 15.75
N TYR A 288 -7.38 -1.45 15.62
CA TYR A 288 -8.31 -0.32 15.45
C TYR A 288 -9.04 0.06 16.73
N GLY A 289 -9.18 -0.85 17.68
CA GLY A 289 -9.83 -0.59 18.96
C GLY A 289 -8.81 -0.19 20.03
N VAL A 290 -7.86 -1.08 20.31
CA VAL A 290 -6.92 -0.91 21.45
C VAL A 290 -5.92 0.21 21.20
N VAL A 291 -5.32 0.31 20.01
CA VAL A 291 -4.36 1.40 19.70
C VAL A 291 -5.05 2.75 19.76
N THR A 292 -6.22 2.90 19.11
CA THR A 292 -7.01 4.14 19.14
C THR A 292 -7.42 4.53 20.56
N TRP A 293 -7.90 3.56 21.35
CA TRP A 293 -8.25 3.79 22.75
C TRP A 293 -7.04 4.20 23.59
N LEU A 294 -5.91 3.51 23.41
CA LEU A 294 -4.67 3.80 24.13
C LEU A 294 -4.16 5.21 23.79
N TYR A 295 -4.19 5.58 22.50
CA TYR A 295 -3.84 6.92 22.06
C TYR A 295 -4.72 7.97 22.74
N GLY A 296 -6.06 7.83 22.67
CA GLY A 296 -6.98 8.78 23.29
C GLY A 296 -6.83 8.86 24.83
N ALA A 297 -6.55 7.74 25.49
CA ALA A 297 -6.28 7.70 26.92
C ALA A 297 -4.98 8.44 27.27
N LEU A 298 -3.91 8.23 26.50
CA LEU A 298 -2.63 8.91 26.68
C LEU A 298 -2.71 10.41 26.35
N GLU A 299 -3.44 10.78 25.30
CA GLU A 299 -3.70 12.18 24.93
C GLU A 299 -4.48 12.91 26.03
N THR A 300 -5.53 12.28 26.57
CA THR A 300 -6.30 12.82 27.71
C THR A 300 -5.43 12.99 28.95
N ALA A 301 -4.59 11.99 29.26
CA ALA A 301 -3.66 12.04 30.39
C ALA A 301 -2.59 13.14 30.21
N ALA A 302 -2.09 13.33 28.98
CA ALA A 302 -1.13 14.39 28.64
C ALA A 302 -1.76 15.79 28.74
N GLY A 303 -3.00 15.97 28.28
CA GLY A 303 -3.73 17.23 28.36
C GLY A 303 -4.05 17.68 29.79
N ALA A 304 -4.11 16.76 30.76
CA ALA A 304 -4.35 17.06 32.17
C ALA A 304 -3.14 17.65 32.91
N HIS A 305 -1.91 17.53 32.37
CA HIS A 305 -0.67 17.92 33.04
C HIS A 305 0.35 18.59 32.08
N PRO A 306 0.09 19.84 31.64
CA PRO A 306 0.82 20.51 30.54
C PRO A 306 2.31 20.80 30.81
N ASN A 307 2.78 20.77 32.06
CA ASN A 307 4.14 21.17 32.42
C ASN A 307 5.12 20.01 32.67
N GLN A 308 4.72 18.74 32.47
CA GLN A 308 5.54 17.56 32.86
C GLN A 308 5.67 16.43 31.81
N HIS A 309 5.11 16.53 30.61
CA HIS A 309 4.91 15.32 29.77
C HIS A 309 5.24 15.44 28.28
N ASP A 310 6.43 15.92 27.93
CA ASP A 310 6.97 15.71 26.58
C ASP A 310 7.12 14.21 26.26
N GLY A 311 7.60 13.40 27.23
CA GLY A 311 7.87 11.98 27.00
C GLY A 311 6.64 11.08 26.80
N LEU A 312 5.52 11.35 27.50
CA LEU A 312 4.31 10.53 27.37
C LEU A 312 3.54 10.83 26.09
N LEU A 313 3.48 12.10 25.67
CA LEU A 313 2.87 12.49 24.42
C LEU A 313 3.67 11.95 23.22
N GLU A 314 5.01 11.98 23.30
CA GLU A 314 5.87 11.33 22.30
C GLU A 314 5.63 9.82 22.25
N LEU A 315 5.53 9.13 23.40
CA LEU A 315 5.18 7.70 23.43
C LEU A 315 3.78 7.40 22.84
N ALA A 316 2.81 8.30 23.04
CA ALA A 316 1.48 8.17 22.46
C ALA A 316 1.52 8.31 20.93
N ARG A 317 2.23 9.32 20.42
CA ARG A 317 2.48 9.52 18.99
C ARG A 317 3.23 8.32 18.39
N MET A 318 4.16 7.74 19.14
CA MET A 318 4.88 6.52 18.73
C MET A 318 3.96 5.31 18.59
N ALA A 319 2.98 5.17 19.48
CA ALA A 319 2.06 4.05 19.49
C ALA A 319 1.06 4.08 18.32
N ASP A 320 0.66 5.28 17.88
CA ASP A 320 -0.27 5.47 16.76
C ASP A 320 0.44 5.49 15.39
N ASN A 321 1.77 5.65 15.37
CA ASN A 321 2.52 5.70 14.11
C ASN A 321 2.53 4.35 13.37
N PHE A 322 2.18 4.36 12.09
CA PHE A 322 2.10 3.15 11.28
C PHE A 322 3.46 2.48 11.04
N VAL A 323 4.59 3.17 11.15
CA VAL A 323 5.91 2.51 11.12
C VAL A 323 6.03 1.48 12.24
N VAL A 324 5.50 1.80 13.42
CA VAL A 324 5.44 0.89 14.56
C VAL A 324 4.38 -0.18 14.33
N VAL A 325 3.12 0.21 14.05
CA VAL A 325 2.02 -0.74 13.85
C VAL A 325 2.34 -1.72 12.72
N GLY A 326 2.70 -1.23 11.53
CA GLY A 326 3.05 -2.03 10.37
C GLY A 326 4.27 -2.91 10.59
N GLY A 327 5.29 -2.45 11.32
CA GLY A 327 6.45 -3.28 11.62
C GLY A 327 6.14 -4.37 12.63
N LEU A 328 5.26 -4.12 13.61
CA LEU A 328 4.75 -5.15 14.52
C LEU A 328 3.90 -6.17 13.76
N LEU A 329 3.07 -5.73 12.79
CA LEU A 329 2.33 -6.61 11.90
C LEU A 329 3.27 -7.48 11.04
N ALA A 330 4.37 -6.92 10.51
CA ALA A 330 5.37 -7.68 9.77
C ALA A 330 6.06 -8.73 10.64
N VAL A 331 6.45 -8.38 11.88
CA VAL A 331 7.00 -9.32 12.86
C VAL A 331 5.98 -10.42 13.20
N LEU A 332 4.71 -10.05 13.42
CA LEU A 332 3.64 -11.00 13.69
C LEU A 332 3.46 -11.97 12.52
N ALA A 333 3.43 -11.48 11.27
CA ALA A 333 3.35 -12.32 10.08
C ALA A 333 4.51 -13.31 9.98
N LEU A 334 5.72 -12.90 10.38
CA LEU A 334 6.90 -13.76 10.38
C LEU A 334 6.80 -14.93 11.39
N TYR A 335 6.34 -14.65 12.61
CA TYR A 335 6.23 -15.65 13.69
C TYR A 335 4.90 -16.42 13.69
N ARG A 336 3.88 -15.85 13.07
CA ARG A 336 2.55 -16.43 12.87
C ARG A 336 2.17 -16.31 11.39
N PRO A 337 2.79 -17.12 10.50
CA PRO A 337 2.45 -17.13 9.07
C PRO A 337 0.96 -17.38 8.79
N ALA A 338 0.27 -18.00 9.75
CA ALA A 338 -1.17 -18.19 9.70
C ALA A 338 -1.97 -16.89 9.59
N LEU A 339 -1.44 -15.79 10.13
CA LEU A 339 -2.04 -14.46 10.06
C LEU A 339 -1.54 -13.64 8.89
N ALA A 340 -0.50 -14.08 8.18
CA ALA A 340 0.13 -13.28 7.14
C ALA A 340 -0.85 -12.93 6.01
N TRP A 341 -1.74 -13.85 5.63
CA TRP A 341 -2.81 -13.57 4.66
C TRP A 341 -3.80 -12.52 5.16
N GLN A 342 -4.21 -12.62 6.43
CA GLN A 342 -5.14 -11.69 7.05
C GLN A 342 -4.50 -10.30 7.21
N ILE A 343 -3.22 -10.24 7.54
CA ILE A 343 -2.46 -8.97 7.60
C ILE A 343 -2.34 -8.34 6.21
N ALA A 344 -1.97 -9.12 5.19
CA ALA A 344 -1.73 -8.60 3.85
C ALA A 344 -3.00 -8.20 3.09
N VAL A 345 -4.09 -8.96 3.25
CA VAL A 345 -5.33 -8.78 2.47
C VAL A 345 -6.43 -8.17 3.32
N THR A 346 -6.77 -8.80 4.44
CA THR A 346 -7.91 -8.38 5.27
C THR A 346 -7.65 -7.04 5.95
N ALA A 347 -6.53 -6.85 6.64
CA ALA A 347 -6.25 -5.59 7.33
C ALA A 347 -6.19 -4.40 6.34
N THR A 348 -5.57 -4.63 5.17
CA THR A 348 -5.57 -3.69 4.04
C THR A 348 -6.99 -3.30 3.62
N PHE A 349 -7.88 -4.27 3.39
CA PHE A 349 -9.25 -3.99 2.97
C PHE A 349 -10.13 -3.42 4.08
N CYS A 350 -9.95 -3.84 5.33
CA CYS A 350 -10.72 -3.31 6.45
C CYS A 350 -10.51 -1.81 6.60
N HIS A 351 -9.29 -1.31 6.38
CA HIS A 351 -9.05 0.13 6.42
C HIS A 351 -9.75 0.88 5.29
N VAL A 352 -9.74 0.32 4.07
CA VAL A 352 -10.51 0.87 2.94
C VAL A 352 -11.98 1.03 3.30
N MET A 353 -12.55 0.07 4.03
CA MET A 353 -13.95 0.15 4.47
C MET A 353 -14.18 1.14 5.60
N ILE A 354 -13.21 1.32 6.51
CA ILE A 354 -13.27 2.34 7.57
C ILE A 354 -13.27 3.73 6.93
N ASP A 355 -12.27 4.02 6.09
CA ASP A 355 -12.17 5.31 5.37
C ASP A 355 -13.42 5.57 4.53
N PHE A 356 -13.91 4.56 3.81
CA PHE A 356 -15.14 4.71 3.03
C PHE A 356 -16.32 5.13 3.91
N VAL A 357 -16.50 4.53 5.09
CA VAL A 357 -17.60 4.86 6.01
C VAL A 357 -17.42 6.24 6.61
N ASP A 358 -16.20 6.61 7.00
CA ASP A 358 -15.88 7.90 7.61
C ASP A 358 -16.00 9.08 6.61
N ASP A 359 -15.76 8.81 5.32
CA ASP A 359 -15.89 9.80 4.23
C ASP A 359 -17.36 10.04 3.80
N LEU A 360 -18.30 9.14 4.11
CA LEU A 360 -19.70 9.25 3.64
C LEU A 360 -20.38 10.58 4.03
N PRO A 361 -20.26 11.06 5.29
CA PRO A 361 -20.89 12.32 5.68
C PRO A 361 -20.24 13.55 5.04
N THR A 362 -18.91 13.54 4.88
CA THR A 362 -18.11 14.70 4.50
C THR A 362 -17.96 14.83 2.98
N GLU A 363 -17.56 13.77 2.29
CA GLU A 363 -17.34 13.78 0.83
C GLU A 363 -18.64 13.58 0.05
N ASN A 364 -19.52 12.73 0.57
CA ASN A 364 -20.70 12.26 -0.16
C ASN A 364 -21.99 12.93 0.32
N SER A 365 -21.93 13.80 1.34
CA SER A 365 -23.09 14.45 1.95
C SER A 365 -24.18 13.46 2.39
N LEU A 366 -23.79 12.22 2.69
CA LEU A 366 -24.70 11.16 3.06
C LEU A 366 -24.54 10.86 4.55
N SER A 367 -25.48 11.33 5.35
CA SER A 367 -25.55 11.04 6.78
C SER A 367 -26.49 9.87 7.02
N LEU A 368 -25.94 8.66 7.11
CA LEU A 368 -26.69 7.48 7.55
C LEU A 368 -26.69 7.39 9.08
N PRO A 369 -27.74 6.84 9.71
CA PRO A 369 -27.70 6.52 11.14
C PRO A 369 -26.52 5.57 11.46
N VAL A 370 -26.01 5.63 12.69
CA VAL A 370 -24.87 4.80 13.13
C VAL A 370 -25.10 3.28 12.95
N PRO A 371 -26.29 2.71 13.27
CA PRO A 371 -26.50 1.26 13.16
C PRO A 371 -26.26 0.65 11.75
N PRO A 372 -26.80 1.20 10.64
CA PRO A 372 -26.54 0.66 9.31
C PRO A 372 -25.09 0.82 8.84
N LEU A 373 -24.40 1.89 9.23
CA LEU A 373 -22.96 2.07 8.94
C LEU A 373 -22.11 1.02 9.66
N ALA A 374 -22.37 0.81 10.95
CA ALA A 374 -21.71 -0.22 11.74
C ALA A 374 -21.97 -1.63 11.20
N ALA A 375 -23.20 -1.91 10.75
CA ALA A 375 -23.55 -3.19 10.12
C ALA A 375 -22.82 -3.39 8.78
N LEU A 376 -22.77 -2.37 7.92
CA LEU A 376 -22.04 -2.42 6.65
C LEU A 376 -20.55 -2.71 6.87
N LEU A 377 -19.94 -2.00 7.81
CA LEU A 377 -18.53 -2.19 8.17
C LEU A 377 -18.30 -3.62 8.71
N ALA A 378 -19.06 -4.04 9.72
CA ALA A 378 -18.91 -5.36 10.34
C ALA A 378 -19.12 -6.51 9.35
N LEU A 379 -20.13 -6.43 8.49
CA LEU A 379 -20.40 -7.46 7.47
C LEU A 379 -19.29 -7.51 6.41
N SER A 380 -18.79 -6.36 5.97
CA SER A 380 -17.71 -6.29 4.98
C SER A 380 -16.40 -6.86 5.55
N MET A 381 -16.07 -6.53 6.80
CA MET A 381 -14.91 -7.09 7.51
C MET A 381 -15.05 -8.60 7.71
N ALA A 382 -16.21 -9.07 8.18
CA ALA A 382 -16.48 -10.49 8.39
C ALA A 382 -16.40 -11.29 7.07
N ALA A 383 -16.97 -10.75 5.98
CA ALA A 383 -16.89 -11.34 4.65
C ALA A 383 -15.44 -11.45 4.16
N MET A 384 -14.62 -10.42 4.38
CA MET A 384 -13.20 -10.45 4.02
C MET A 384 -12.41 -11.49 4.84
N ILE A 385 -12.59 -11.51 6.16
CA ILE A 385 -11.96 -12.51 7.05
C ILE A 385 -12.31 -13.93 6.58
N ALA A 386 -13.60 -14.20 6.35
CA ALA A 386 -14.09 -15.50 5.92
C ALA A 386 -13.58 -15.87 4.51
N GLY A 387 -13.57 -14.91 3.58
CA GLY A 387 -13.06 -15.09 2.23
C GLY A 387 -11.57 -15.46 2.22
N VAL A 388 -10.75 -14.71 2.95
CA VAL A 388 -9.32 -15.00 3.10
C VAL A 388 -9.11 -16.35 3.77
N ALA A 389 -9.82 -16.66 4.86
CA ALA A 389 -9.71 -17.97 5.51
C ALA A 389 -10.11 -19.11 4.55
N ALA A 390 -11.20 -18.98 3.79
CA ALA A 390 -11.63 -20.00 2.85
C ALA A 390 -10.61 -20.21 1.72
N LEU A 391 -10.03 -19.13 1.19
CA LEU A 391 -9.04 -19.20 0.10
C LEU A 391 -7.67 -19.69 0.58
N SER A 392 -7.27 -19.39 1.82
CA SER A 392 -5.97 -19.76 2.38
C SER A 392 -5.76 -21.28 2.48
N ARG A 393 -6.85 -22.06 2.42
CA ARG A 393 -6.85 -23.52 2.49
C ARG A 393 -6.82 -24.20 1.11
N ARG A 394 -7.09 -23.47 0.02
CA ARG A 394 -7.12 -24.04 -1.34
C ARG A 394 -5.71 -24.32 -1.85
N GLY A 395 -5.50 -25.41 -2.59
CA GLY A 395 -4.18 -25.78 -3.15
C GLY A 395 -3.53 -24.71 -4.04
N SER A 396 -4.33 -23.80 -4.62
CA SER A 396 -3.84 -22.60 -5.31
C SER A 396 -4.34 -21.33 -4.60
N THR A 397 -3.49 -20.72 -3.76
CA THR A 397 -3.90 -19.58 -2.90
C THR A 397 -3.51 -18.22 -3.46
N VAL A 398 -2.31 -18.07 -4.04
CA VAL A 398 -1.73 -16.75 -4.37
C VAL A 398 -2.60 -15.98 -5.37
N ARG A 399 -3.05 -16.62 -6.44
CA ARG A 399 -3.90 -15.97 -7.45
C ARG A 399 -5.27 -15.60 -6.89
N PRO A 400 -6.01 -16.49 -6.20
CA PRO A 400 -7.25 -16.08 -5.54
C PRO A 400 -7.10 -14.93 -4.56
N MET A 401 -6.00 -14.86 -3.79
CA MET A 401 -5.74 -13.73 -2.88
C MET A 401 -5.51 -12.42 -3.63
N PHE A 402 -4.73 -12.47 -4.72
CA PHE A 402 -4.52 -11.32 -5.60
C PHE A 402 -5.84 -10.80 -6.19
N LEU A 403 -6.68 -11.71 -6.68
CA LEU A 403 -7.98 -11.37 -7.26
C LEU A 403 -8.97 -10.88 -6.20
N LEU A 404 -9.01 -11.50 -5.02
CA LEU A 404 -9.86 -11.08 -3.92
C LEU A 404 -9.52 -9.64 -3.52
N LEU A 405 -8.24 -9.32 -3.26
CA LEU A 405 -7.83 -7.97 -2.92
C LEU A 405 -8.18 -6.97 -4.02
N THR A 406 -7.85 -7.29 -5.28
CA THR A 406 -8.09 -6.43 -6.44
C THR A 406 -9.57 -6.11 -6.58
N TRP A 407 -10.43 -7.13 -6.62
CA TRP A 407 -11.85 -6.96 -6.90
C TRP A 407 -12.64 -6.47 -5.70
N ALA A 408 -12.20 -6.76 -4.46
CA ALA A 408 -12.79 -6.15 -3.28
C ALA A 408 -12.54 -4.64 -3.24
N CYS A 409 -11.32 -4.18 -3.53
CA CYS A 409 -11.03 -2.75 -3.64
C CYS A 409 -11.84 -2.11 -4.78
N MET A 410 -11.95 -2.76 -5.94
CA MET A 410 -12.79 -2.28 -7.05
C MET A 410 -14.27 -2.20 -6.69
N ALA A 411 -14.78 -3.14 -5.87
CA ALA A 411 -16.17 -3.14 -5.42
C ALA A 411 -16.50 -1.95 -4.50
N VAL A 412 -15.49 -1.36 -3.84
CA VAL A 412 -15.64 -0.12 -3.08
C VAL A 412 -15.44 1.10 -3.99
N ALA A 413 -14.43 1.07 -4.86
CA ALA A 413 -14.07 2.20 -5.70
C ALA A 413 -15.13 2.55 -6.74
N LEU A 414 -15.67 1.57 -7.46
CA LEU A 414 -16.61 1.83 -8.55
C LEU A 414 -17.92 2.48 -8.08
N PRO A 415 -18.53 2.05 -6.94
CA PRO A 415 -19.75 2.69 -6.46
C PRO A 415 -19.50 4.02 -5.74
N LYS A 416 -18.32 4.26 -5.13
CA LYS A 416 -18.06 5.39 -4.21
C LYS A 416 -18.61 6.74 -4.71
N PRO A 417 -18.40 7.18 -5.97
CA PRO A 417 -18.93 8.47 -6.44
C PRO A 417 -20.45 8.54 -6.57
N PHE A 418 -21.08 7.39 -6.80
CA PHE A 418 -22.52 7.28 -7.03
C PHE A 418 -23.30 7.20 -5.72
N VAL A 419 -22.63 6.96 -4.59
CA VAL A 419 -23.21 7.01 -3.24
C VAL A 419 -23.36 8.47 -2.80
N ASN A 420 -24.01 9.30 -3.61
CA ASN A 420 -24.20 10.73 -3.36
C ASN A 420 -25.65 11.11 -3.71
N PRO A 421 -26.33 11.97 -2.92
CA PRO A 421 -27.70 12.41 -3.20
C PRO A 421 -27.92 12.93 -4.63
N ALA A 422 -26.90 13.55 -5.23
CA ALA A 422 -26.95 14.05 -6.60
C ALA A 422 -27.19 12.96 -7.66
N TYR A 423 -26.95 11.68 -7.34
CA TYR A 423 -27.14 10.54 -8.26
C TYR A 423 -28.16 9.53 -7.76
N LEU A 424 -28.30 9.37 -6.43
CA LEU A 424 -29.30 8.50 -5.82
C LEU A 424 -30.71 9.09 -5.92
N SER A 425 -30.82 10.41 -5.83
CA SER A 425 -32.08 11.16 -5.91
C SER A 425 -31.86 12.46 -6.71
N PRO A 426 -31.55 12.36 -8.02
CA PRO A 426 -31.19 13.51 -8.83
C PRO A 426 -32.39 14.46 -9.00
N ASP A 427 -32.12 15.76 -9.02
CA ASP A 427 -33.10 16.78 -9.39
C ASP A 427 -33.67 16.50 -10.80
N PRO A 428 -35.00 16.35 -10.96
CA PRO A 428 -35.63 16.09 -12.27
C PRO A 428 -35.27 17.13 -13.34
N ALA A 429 -35.08 18.40 -12.97
CA ALA A 429 -34.72 19.46 -13.91
C ALA A 429 -33.27 19.32 -14.39
N ALA A 430 -32.35 18.98 -13.50
CA ALA A 430 -30.97 18.65 -13.88
C ALA A 430 -30.92 17.40 -14.77
N LEU A 431 -31.72 16.38 -14.45
CA LEU A 431 -31.79 15.14 -15.22
C LEU A 431 -32.30 15.38 -16.66
N ALA A 432 -33.35 16.18 -16.83
CA ALA A 432 -33.89 16.55 -18.13
C ALA A 432 -32.89 17.37 -18.97
N ARG A 433 -32.21 18.35 -18.36
CA ARG A 433 -31.18 19.15 -19.05
C ARG A 433 -30.01 18.31 -19.55
N ALA A 434 -29.59 17.33 -18.77
CA ALA A 434 -28.48 16.46 -19.12
C ALA A 434 -28.87 15.35 -20.12
N GLY A 435 -30.15 15.22 -20.49
CA GLY A 435 -30.62 14.15 -21.38
C GLY A 435 -30.70 12.77 -20.70
N GLY A 436 -30.89 12.74 -19.39
CA GLY A 436 -30.99 11.52 -18.59
C GLY A 436 -29.81 11.30 -17.65
N TRP A 437 -29.83 10.17 -16.93
CA TRP A 437 -28.88 9.89 -15.84
C TRP A 437 -27.44 9.76 -16.33
N LEU A 438 -27.22 9.11 -17.47
CA LEU A 438 -25.89 8.97 -18.07
C LEU A 438 -25.30 10.32 -18.48
N GLY A 439 -26.13 11.21 -19.05
CA GLY A 439 -25.69 12.56 -19.40
C GLY A 439 -25.34 13.37 -18.15
N LEU A 440 -26.09 13.21 -17.06
CA LEU A 440 -25.80 13.87 -15.79
C LEU A 440 -24.44 13.44 -15.22
N VAL A 441 -24.10 12.15 -15.32
CA VAL A 441 -22.79 11.63 -14.90
C VAL A 441 -21.66 12.17 -15.78
N VAL A 442 -21.83 12.19 -17.10
CA VAL A 442 -20.83 12.74 -18.04
C VAL A 442 -20.62 14.23 -17.83
N GLU A 443 -21.68 14.96 -17.53
CA GLU A 443 -21.62 16.40 -17.27
C GLU A 443 -20.90 16.70 -15.94
N LYS A 444 -21.26 15.99 -14.86
CA LYS A 444 -20.77 16.31 -13.51
C LYS A 444 -19.41 15.70 -13.17
N MET A 445 -19.04 14.56 -13.75
CA MET A 445 -17.84 13.81 -13.35
C MET A 445 -16.94 13.34 -14.51
N PRO A 446 -16.67 14.17 -15.55
CA PRO A 446 -15.89 13.74 -16.71
C PRO A 446 -14.47 13.24 -16.34
N GLY A 447 -13.77 13.93 -15.43
CA GLY A 447 -12.46 13.48 -14.95
C GLY A 447 -12.51 12.18 -14.16
N GLN A 448 -13.57 11.93 -13.38
CA GLN A 448 -13.71 10.66 -12.68
C GLN A 448 -14.02 9.51 -13.64
N LEU A 449 -14.75 9.74 -14.73
CA LEU A 449 -14.97 8.71 -15.75
C LEU A 449 -13.64 8.19 -16.34
N VAL A 450 -12.68 9.09 -16.59
CA VAL A 450 -11.33 8.70 -17.03
C VAL A 450 -10.63 7.85 -15.97
N VAL A 451 -10.72 8.23 -14.70
CA VAL A 451 -10.17 7.46 -13.56
C VAL A 451 -10.79 6.07 -13.49
N HIS A 452 -12.11 5.94 -13.62
CA HIS A 452 -12.82 4.66 -13.59
C HIS A 452 -12.48 3.79 -14.79
N ALA A 453 -12.31 4.39 -15.98
CA ALA A 453 -11.85 3.68 -17.16
C ALA A 453 -10.44 3.10 -16.92
N ILE A 454 -9.52 3.89 -16.36
CA ILE A 454 -8.19 3.41 -16.00
C ILE A 454 -8.27 2.29 -14.96
N PHE A 455 -9.10 2.43 -13.92
CA PHE A 455 -9.30 1.38 -12.92
C PHE A 455 -9.82 0.08 -13.54
N LEU A 456 -10.86 0.15 -14.36
CA LEU A 456 -11.47 -1.04 -14.98
C LEU A 456 -10.49 -1.72 -15.94
N VAL A 457 -9.85 -0.94 -16.83
CA VAL A 457 -8.88 -1.47 -17.80
C VAL A 457 -7.70 -2.11 -17.07
N SER A 458 -7.15 -1.45 -16.05
CA SER A 458 -6.02 -2.00 -15.29
C SER A 458 -6.42 -3.21 -14.45
N ALA A 459 -7.61 -3.24 -13.83
CA ALA A 459 -8.14 -4.40 -13.09
C ALA A 459 -8.35 -5.63 -13.98
N VAL A 460 -8.93 -5.42 -15.18
CA VAL A 460 -9.09 -6.46 -16.20
C VAL A 460 -7.72 -6.94 -16.70
N ALA A 461 -6.81 -6.01 -16.99
CA ALA A 461 -5.46 -6.32 -17.45
C ALA A 461 -4.68 -7.13 -16.42
N VAL A 462 -4.67 -6.74 -15.14
CA VAL A 462 -3.97 -7.51 -14.10
C VAL A 462 -4.63 -8.84 -13.81
N THR A 463 -5.97 -8.94 -13.94
CA THR A 463 -6.68 -10.22 -13.87
C THR A 463 -6.25 -11.15 -15.00
N ALA A 464 -6.11 -10.63 -16.23
CA ALA A 464 -5.63 -11.40 -17.37
C ALA A 464 -4.14 -11.79 -17.22
N LEU A 465 -3.29 -10.85 -16.80
CA LEU A 465 -1.86 -11.07 -16.55
C LEU A 465 -1.60 -11.99 -15.36
N SER A 466 -2.56 -12.16 -14.44
CA SER A 466 -2.49 -13.14 -13.36
C SER A 466 -2.76 -14.58 -13.82
N LYS A 467 -3.32 -14.79 -15.02
CA LYS A 467 -3.61 -16.13 -15.55
C LYS A 467 -2.30 -16.87 -15.84
N ASP A 468 -2.36 -18.17 -15.57
CA ASP A 468 -1.30 -19.17 -15.51
C ASP A 468 0.03 -18.82 -16.20
N ASN A 469 1.09 -18.84 -15.38
CA ASN A 469 2.49 -18.75 -15.78
C ASN A 469 3.07 -20.13 -16.14
N GLY A 470 2.34 -20.89 -16.96
CA GLY A 470 2.72 -22.27 -17.29
C GLY A 470 2.40 -23.19 -16.12
N GLN A 471 1.22 -23.80 -16.18
CA GLN A 471 0.97 -25.00 -15.39
C GLN A 471 2.03 -26.04 -15.77
N TRP A 472 2.61 -26.69 -14.77
CA TRP A 472 3.20 -28.01 -14.98
C TRP A 472 2.10 -28.90 -15.55
N THR A 473 2.16 -29.21 -16.84
CA THR A 473 1.51 -30.43 -17.31
C THR A 473 2.30 -31.57 -16.67
N MET A 474 1.71 -32.17 -15.64
CA MET A 474 2.09 -33.54 -15.29
C MET A 474 1.68 -34.34 -16.54
N ASP A 475 2.66 -34.70 -17.38
CA ASP A 475 2.43 -35.80 -18.32
C ASP A 475 2.11 -37.00 -17.44
N ASN A 476 0.83 -37.38 -17.42
CA ASN A 476 0.40 -38.68 -16.93
C ASN A 476 0.91 -39.71 -17.95
N GLY A 477 2.20 -40.06 -17.81
CA GLY A 477 2.83 -41.19 -18.50
C GLY A 477 2.70 -42.45 -17.67
#